data_AF-I6AQ33-F1
#
_entry.id   AF-I6AQ33-F1
#
_cell.length_a   1.000
_cell.length_b   1.000
_cell.length_c   1.000
_cell.angle_alpha   90.00
_cell.angle_beta   90.00
_cell.angle_gamma   90.00
#
_symmetry.space_group_name_H-M   'P 1'
#
loop_
_entity.id
_entity.type
_entity.pdbx_description
1 polymer ?
#
loop_
_entity_poly.entity_id
_entity_poly.type
_entity_poly.pdbx_seq_one_letter_code
_entity_poly.pdbx_strand_id
1 'polypeptide(L)'
;MYSRPISSPVFSPVSRSRFTLPLLFSLMCAAVAPAQSVFDVSETNGNFNANGTWVLLSGSGTRPTSGDQIAIISTNLTANIEVAFPSDGTVASLVYGTADEATDIARSIVFRGSGDVSHSLTITGDLTKYDSGTLTFRHRGSSGGELNLAIGGDVNLHAGTLNFGIDASGTRHLRNVSVGGSTQISGGTLNLRLLIDSSLGTLVLNGGTLNLNAGGVENTETKTTFVRSLSGTGGTIGETTTGTGATFTLAITGEPDETSATTHTWSGTITDGSGTGSVAVKKSGVATQVLAGANTYEGGTIVDGGALVVSGSLASTGAVSVAANAAFVAAAMLEVGNLTLANEAILGFDLAQNASLKINGDLDTTGMFTIDFRNTGEAGQLYTGLLTVTGTGADFGTVNFINFGSDGLAGQLTAGQLAGSFTIGAIPEPSHLAALLATVCGVVVFLIRRRRVRE
;
A
#
# COMPACT_ATOMS: atom_id res chain seq x y z
N MET A 1 -48.72 21.34 -25.77
CA MET A 1 -50.09 21.68 -25.36
C MET A 1 -51.04 20.69 -26.01
N TYR A 2 -51.78 19.96 -25.16
CA TYR A 2 -53.06 19.25 -25.35
C TYR A 2 -53.19 18.26 -26.53
N SER A 3 -53.07 16.94 -26.34
CA SER A 3 -53.97 15.98 -25.65
C SER A 3 -55.27 15.64 -26.41
N ARG A 4 -55.46 14.35 -26.69
CA ARG A 4 -56.77 13.71 -26.91
C ARG A 4 -56.78 12.29 -26.30
N PRO A 5 -57.89 11.79 -25.74
CA PRO A 5 -57.91 10.61 -24.88
C PRO A 5 -58.56 9.35 -25.49
N ILE A 6 -58.05 8.21 -25.01
CA ILE A 6 -58.71 6.96 -24.55
C ILE A 6 -59.71 6.22 -25.46
N SER A 7 -59.37 4.96 -25.76
CA SER A 7 -60.30 3.82 -25.77
C SER A 7 -59.57 2.50 -25.42
N SER A 8 -60.15 1.70 -24.54
CA SER A 8 -59.69 0.39 -24.05
C SER A 8 -59.76 -0.71 -25.12
N PRO A 9 -59.10 -1.88 -24.95
CA PRO A 9 -59.87 -3.03 -24.43
C PRO A 9 -59.11 -4.08 -23.58
N VAL A 10 -59.88 -4.68 -22.65
CA VAL A 10 -60.05 -6.11 -22.32
C VAL A 10 -58.86 -6.94 -21.82
N PHE A 11 -58.92 -7.25 -20.52
CA PHE A 11 -58.21 -8.33 -19.82
C PHE A 11 -58.86 -9.70 -20.11
N SER A 12 -58.04 -10.74 -20.29
CA SER A 12 -58.42 -12.15 -20.11
C SER A 12 -57.52 -12.80 -19.05
N PRO A 13 -58.07 -13.35 -17.94
CA PRO A 13 -57.29 -14.08 -16.95
C PRO A 13 -57.30 -15.59 -17.24
N VAL A 14 -56.13 -16.20 -17.37
CA VAL A 14 -55.97 -17.66 -17.44
C VAL A 14 -55.90 -18.26 -16.03
N SER A 15 -56.52 -19.42 -15.93
CA SER A 15 -56.99 -20.15 -14.76
C SER A 15 -55.94 -20.61 -13.75
N ARG A 16 -56.43 -20.70 -12.49
CA ARG A 16 -55.85 -21.32 -11.30
C ARG A 16 -55.47 -22.79 -11.52
N SER A 17 -54.36 -23.22 -10.93
CA SER A 17 -54.26 -24.56 -10.35
C SER A 17 -53.63 -24.46 -8.96
N ARG A 18 -54.33 -25.02 -7.96
CA ARG A 18 -53.88 -25.21 -6.60
C ARG A 18 -53.29 -26.62 -6.53
N PHE A 19 -52.03 -26.76 -6.14
CA PHE A 19 -51.54 -27.99 -5.54
C PHE A 19 -50.82 -27.64 -4.25
N THR A 20 -51.47 -28.04 -3.17
CA THR A 20 -50.96 -28.18 -1.81
C THR A 20 -49.78 -29.16 -1.80
N LEU A 21 -48.64 -28.77 -1.24
CA LEU A 21 -47.60 -29.68 -0.75
C LEU A 21 -47.23 -29.30 0.69
N PRO A 22 -46.93 -30.29 1.55
CA PRO A 22 -46.97 -30.15 3.00
C PRO A 22 -45.70 -29.51 3.56
N LEU A 23 -45.92 -28.78 4.65
CA LEU A 23 -44.90 -28.25 5.56
C LEU A 23 -44.10 -29.43 6.16
N LEU A 24 -43.04 -29.88 5.48
CA LEU A 24 -42.02 -30.73 6.11
C LEU A 24 -41.18 -29.83 7.02
N PHE A 25 -41.44 -29.94 8.32
CA PHE A 25 -40.55 -29.53 9.39
C PHE A 25 -39.21 -30.28 9.23
N SER A 26 -38.28 -29.73 8.45
CA SER A 26 -36.88 -30.13 8.55
C SER A 26 -36.38 -29.54 9.87
N LEU A 27 -36.35 -30.39 10.90
CA LEU A 27 -35.58 -30.17 12.11
C LEU A 27 -34.10 -30.20 11.70
N MET A 28 -33.64 -29.14 11.03
CA MET A 28 -32.21 -28.87 10.97
C MET A 28 -31.82 -28.53 12.39
N CYS A 29 -31.21 -29.50 13.07
CA CYS A 29 -30.26 -29.22 14.12
C CYS A 29 -29.19 -28.35 13.47
N ALA A 30 -29.45 -27.05 13.37
CA ALA A 30 -28.40 -26.08 13.27
C ALA A 30 -27.60 -26.33 14.54
N ALA A 31 -26.40 -26.89 14.40
CA ALA A 31 -25.41 -26.81 15.44
C ALA A 31 -25.32 -25.32 15.77
N VAL A 32 -25.99 -24.89 16.84
CA VAL A 32 -25.78 -23.58 17.43
C VAL A 32 -24.30 -23.58 17.70
N ALA A 33 -23.53 -22.82 16.92
CA ALA A 33 -22.12 -22.63 17.19
C ALA A 33 -22.03 -22.29 18.69
N PRO A 34 -21.15 -22.96 19.46
CA PRO A 34 -21.06 -22.68 20.89
C PRO A 34 -20.95 -21.16 21.05
N ALA A 35 -21.80 -20.60 21.91
CA ALA A 35 -21.84 -19.15 22.11
C ALA A 35 -20.41 -18.68 22.43
N GLN A 36 -19.85 -17.81 21.59
CA GLN A 36 -18.52 -17.28 21.80
C GLN A 36 -18.50 -16.57 23.15
N SER A 37 -17.61 -17.00 24.04
CA SER A 37 -17.47 -16.37 25.35
C SER A 37 -16.54 -15.18 25.23
N VAL A 38 -16.76 -14.15 26.05
CA VAL A 38 -15.99 -12.92 26.05
C VAL A 38 -15.29 -12.76 27.39
N PHE A 39 -13.98 -12.56 27.35
CA PHE A 39 -13.15 -12.42 28.55
C PHE A 39 -12.41 -11.09 28.57
N ASP A 40 -12.34 -10.46 29.74
CA ASP A 40 -11.39 -9.40 30.08
C ASP A 40 -10.20 -10.00 30.84
N VAL A 41 -9.09 -9.26 30.93
CA VAL A 41 -7.90 -9.62 31.70
C VAL A 41 -8.09 -9.18 33.16
N SER A 42 -7.68 -10.01 34.11
CA SER A 42 -7.70 -9.69 35.55
C SER A 42 -6.72 -8.57 35.92
N GLU A 43 -6.83 -8.03 37.14
CA GLU A 43 -5.86 -7.05 37.70
C GLU A 43 -4.51 -7.64 38.14
N THR A 44 -4.32 -8.94 38.00
CA THR A 44 -3.08 -9.62 38.39
C THR A 44 -2.40 -10.24 37.18
N ASN A 45 -1.07 -10.18 37.17
CA ASN A 45 -0.26 -10.93 36.22
C ASN A 45 -0.58 -12.42 36.34
N GLY A 46 -0.57 -13.13 35.21
CA GLY A 46 -0.86 -14.55 35.20
C GLY A 46 -0.61 -15.20 33.85
N ASN A 47 -1.03 -16.45 33.72
CA ASN A 47 -0.83 -17.24 32.52
C ASN A 47 -2.10 -17.27 31.68
N PHE A 48 -1.94 -17.30 30.36
CA PHE A 48 -3.04 -17.41 29.40
C PHE A 48 -3.94 -18.62 29.70
N ASN A 49 -3.38 -19.73 30.18
CA ASN A 49 -4.11 -20.95 30.51
C ASN A 49 -4.58 -21.02 31.98
N ALA A 50 -4.44 -19.97 32.78
CA ALA A 50 -4.84 -19.95 34.19
C ALA A 50 -6.20 -19.28 34.40
N ASN A 51 -7.08 -19.93 35.18
CA ASN A 51 -8.44 -19.44 35.44
C ASN A 51 -8.46 -18.08 36.15
N GLY A 52 -7.46 -17.77 36.98
CA GLY A 52 -7.39 -16.49 37.70
C GLY A 52 -6.97 -15.30 36.85
N THR A 53 -6.52 -15.52 35.61
CA THR A 53 -6.03 -14.46 34.71
C THR A 53 -7.17 -13.75 33.98
N TRP A 54 -8.38 -14.34 33.97
CA TRP A 54 -9.48 -13.91 33.12
C TRP A 54 -10.74 -13.61 33.92
N VAL A 55 -11.45 -12.59 33.48
CA VAL A 55 -12.78 -12.21 33.98
C VAL A 55 -13.77 -12.50 32.87
N LEU A 56 -14.70 -13.43 33.10
CA LEU A 56 -15.76 -13.73 32.14
C LEU A 56 -16.75 -12.54 32.10
N LEU A 57 -16.89 -11.92 30.92
CA LEU A 57 -17.86 -10.86 30.68
C LEU A 57 -19.20 -11.42 30.19
N SER A 58 -19.16 -12.43 29.32
CA SER A 58 -20.35 -13.11 28.79
C SER A 58 -20.01 -14.52 28.28
N GLY A 59 -21.02 -15.39 28.18
CA GLY A 59 -20.83 -16.77 27.73
C GLY A 59 -20.56 -17.74 28.89
N SER A 60 -19.62 -18.65 28.72
CA SER A 60 -19.32 -19.71 29.69
C SER A 60 -17.82 -20.00 29.81
N GLY A 61 -17.44 -20.78 30.82
CA GLY A 61 -16.04 -21.12 31.07
C GLY A 61 -15.33 -20.16 32.02
N THR A 62 -14.06 -20.43 32.28
CA THR A 62 -13.24 -19.73 33.28
C THR A 62 -11.96 -19.14 32.71
N ARG A 63 -11.71 -19.34 31.42
CA ARG A 63 -10.58 -18.81 30.65
C ARG A 63 -10.89 -18.92 29.14
N PRO A 64 -10.25 -18.11 28.28
CA PRO A 64 -10.38 -18.20 26.84
C PRO A 64 -9.98 -19.56 26.30
N THR A 65 -10.76 -20.05 25.34
CA THR A 65 -10.45 -21.20 24.51
C THR A 65 -10.52 -20.83 23.03
N SER A 66 -10.17 -21.77 22.15
CA SER A 66 -10.26 -21.54 20.71
C SER A 66 -11.71 -21.20 20.31
N GLY A 67 -11.90 -20.06 19.65
CA GLY A 67 -13.22 -19.54 19.26
C GLY A 67 -13.79 -18.47 20.21
N ASP A 68 -13.20 -18.25 21.39
CA ASP A 68 -13.61 -17.19 22.32
C ASP A 68 -12.92 -15.86 22.01
N GLN A 69 -13.48 -14.77 22.53
CA GLN A 69 -13.01 -13.40 22.31
C GLN A 69 -12.32 -12.84 23.57
N ILE A 70 -11.30 -12.01 23.36
CA ILE A 70 -10.73 -11.17 24.41
C ILE A 70 -11.22 -9.74 24.18
N ALA A 71 -11.87 -9.15 25.18
CA ALA A 71 -12.32 -7.76 25.17
C ALA A 71 -11.80 -7.06 26.44
N ILE A 72 -10.73 -6.29 26.28
CA ILE A 72 -10.13 -5.48 27.33
C ILE A 72 -10.90 -4.15 27.34
N ILE A 73 -12.03 -4.12 28.04
CA ILE A 73 -12.99 -3.00 28.00
C ILE A 73 -13.35 -2.46 29.39
N SER A 74 -12.95 -3.14 30.47
CA SER A 74 -13.23 -2.68 31.82
C SER A 74 -12.38 -1.46 32.16
N THR A 75 -13.01 -0.31 32.42
CA THR A 75 -12.33 0.92 32.88
C THR A 75 -12.00 0.90 34.38
N ASN A 76 -12.63 0.01 35.15
CA ASN A 76 -12.44 -0.06 36.62
C ASN A 76 -11.11 -0.70 37.02
N LEU A 77 -10.53 -1.51 36.13
CA LEU A 77 -9.25 -2.12 36.39
C LEU A 77 -8.15 -1.05 36.16
N THR A 78 -7.05 -1.02 36.92
CA THR A 78 -6.07 0.10 36.78
C THR A 78 -4.61 -0.33 36.67
N ALA A 79 -4.31 -1.60 36.95
CA ALA A 79 -2.95 -2.11 36.92
C ALA A 79 -2.45 -2.41 35.50
N ASN A 80 -1.16 -2.19 35.24
CA ASN A 80 -0.51 -2.73 34.04
C ASN A 80 -0.39 -4.25 34.17
N ILE A 81 -0.80 -5.00 33.16
CA ILE A 81 -0.91 -6.47 33.23
C ILE A 81 -0.02 -7.15 32.21
N GLU A 82 0.57 -8.27 32.63
CA GLU A 82 1.40 -9.15 31.82
C GLU A 82 0.78 -10.56 31.81
N VAL A 83 0.23 -10.97 30.67
CA VAL A 83 -0.30 -12.32 30.41
C VAL A 83 0.80 -13.18 29.75
N ALA A 84 1.22 -14.25 30.42
CA ALA A 84 2.24 -15.17 29.92
C ALA A 84 1.65 -16.33 29.14
N PHE A 85 2.28 -16.71 28.03
CA PHE A 85 1.97 -17.91 27.26
C PHE A 85 2.99 -19.00 27.62
N PRO A 86 2.61 -19.96 28.48
CA PRO A 86 3.40 -21.17 28.72
C PRO A 86 3.21 -22.24 27.63
N SER A 87 2.27 -22.02 26.72
CA SER A 87 1.94 -22.87 25.57
C SER A 87 1.31 -22.00 24.47
N ASP A 88 1.10 -22.58 23.29
CA ASP A 88 0.39 -21.90 22.21
C ASP A 88 -1.03 -21.48 22.64
N GLY A 89 -1.48 -20.33 22.11
CA GLY A 89 -2.80 -19.76 22.36
C GLY A 89 -3.55 -19.48 21.07
N THR A 90 -4.88 -19.67 21.09
CA THR A 90 -5.76 -19.32 19.97
C THR A 90 -7.02 -18.65 20.49
N VAL A 91 -7.38 -17.51 19.91
CA VAL A 91 -8.62 -16.76 20.20
C VAL A 91 -9.28 -16.31 18.90
N ALA A 92 -10.58 -16.06 18.94
CA ALA A 92 -11.34 -15.57 17.79
C ALA A 92 -11.00 -14.12 17.46
N SER A 93 -10.93 -13.25 18.46
CA SER A 93 -10.62 -11.84 18.29
C SER A 93 -9.99 -11.26 19.56
N LEU A 94 -9.34 -10.11 19.41
CA LEU A 94 -8.85 -9.32 20.52
C LEU A 94 -9.23 -7.87 20.33
N VAL A 95 -9.97 -7.30 21.28
CA VAL A 95 -10.35 -5.90 21.31
C VAL A 95 -9.74 -5.26 22.56
N TYR A 96 -9.07 -4.13 22.38
CA TYR A 96 -8.60 -3.28 23.47
C TYR A 96 -9.31 -1.93 23.38
N GLY A 97 -9.99 -1.56 24.45
CA GLY A 97 -10.75 -0.32 24.53
C GLY A 97 -12.10 -0.41 23.85
N THR A 98 -12.78 0.73 23.79
CA THR A 98 -14.06 0.84 23.10
C THR A 98 -14.06 2.04 22.17
N ALA A 99 -14.98 2.08 21.20
CA ALA A 99 -15.11 3.25 20.33
C ALA A 99 -15.63 4.50 21.07
N ASP A 100 -16.01 4.40 22.35
CA ASP A 100 -16.50 5.49 23.17
C ASP A 100 -15.36 6.21 23.90
N GLU A 101 -15.04 7.43 23.46
CA GLU A 101 -14.02 8.30 24.04
C GLU A 101 -14.25 8.61 25.53
N ALA A 102 -15.48 8.44 26.05
CA ALA A 102 -15.78 8.61 27.48
C ALA A 102 -15.22 7.45 28.35
N THR A 103 -14.81 6.34 27.73
CA THR A 103 -14.32 5.13 28.40
C THR A 103 -12.87 4.83 28.00
N ASP A 104 -11.98 5.80 28.17
CA ASP A 104 -10.57 5.64 27.80
C ASP A 104 -9.80 4.69 28.75
N ILE A 105 -9.26 3.62 28.18
CA ILE A 105 -8.38 2.68 28.88
C ILE A 105 -6.92 3.05 28.62
N ALA A 106 -6.32 3.76 29.59
CA ALA A 106 -4.94 4.25 29.52
C ALA A 106 -3.85 3.24 29.97
N ARG A 107 -4.22 2.04 30.45
CA ARG A 107 -3.22 1.10 31.02
C ARG A 107 -2.36 0.41 29.96
N SER A 108 -1.36 -0.35 30.41
CA SER A 108 -0.54 -1.19 29.54
C SER A 108 -0.88 -2.67 29.73
N ILE A 109 -1.19 -3.35 28.63
CA ILE A 109 -1.40 -4.79 28.60
C ILE A 109 -0.34 -5.45 27.73
N VAL A 110 0.31 -6.46 28.28
CA VAL A 110 1.38 -7.20 27.64
C VAL A 110 0.99 -8.66 27.51
N PHE A 111 0.92 -9.14 26.27
CA PHE A 111 0.89 -10.55 25.94
C PHE A 111 2.31 -11.02 25.66
N ARG A 112 2.80 -12.04 26.39
CA ARG A 112 4.18 -12.49 26.24
C ARG A 112 4.40 -13.98 26.13
N GLY A 113 5.33 -14.39 25.28
CA GLY A 113 5.95 -15.71 25.41
C GLY A 113 6.77 -15.80 26.71
N SER A 114 6.92 -17.01 27.24
CA SER A 114 7.73 -17.27 28.44
C SER A 114 8.55 -18.54 28.30
N GLY A 115 9.72 -18.58 28.94
CA GLY A 115 10.60 -19.75 28.92
C GLY A 115 11.49 -19.82 27.67
N ASP A 116 12.05 -20.99 27.44
CA ASP A 116 13.06 -21.26 26.39
C ASP A 116 12.45 -21.86 25.11
N VAL A 117 11.15 -22.13 25.13
CA VAL A 117 10.41 -22.71 24.00
C VAL A 117 9.72 -21.60 23.22
N SER A 118 9.72 -21.75 21.90
CA SER A 118 8.95 -20.84 21.03
C SER A 118 7.46 -21.12 21.14
N HIS A 119 6.68 -20.06 21.22
CA HIS A 119 5.23 -20.13 21.31
C HIS A 119 4.57 -19.31 20.20
N SER A 120 3.29 -19.57 19.97
CA SER A 120 2.45 -18.84 19.04
C SER A 120 1.18 -18.33 19.71
N LEU A 121 0.77 -17.12 19.33
CA LEU A 121 -0.58 -16.64 19.53
C LEU A 121 -1.23 -16.50 18.16
N THR A 122 -2.37 -17.16 17.98
CA THR A 122 -3.21 -17.00 16.80
C THR A 122 -4.49 -16.27 17.17
N ILE A 123 -4.75 -15.14 16.51
CA ILE A 123 -6.03 -14.44 16.51
C ILE A 123 -6.68 -14.78 15.17
N THR A 124 -7.74 -15.58 15.15
CA THR A 124 -8.29 -16.07 13.87
C THR A 124 -9.07 -15.00 13.10
N GLY A 125 -9.63 -14.03 13.80
CA GLY A 125 -10.29 -12.84 13.26
C GLY A 125 -9.47 -11.59 13.58
N ASP A 126 -10.15 -10.54 14.04
CA ASP A 126 -9.58 -9.20 14.10
C ASP A 126 -8.85 -8.89 15.42
N LEU A 127 -7.84 -8.03 15.31
CA LEU A 127 -7.20 -7.32 16.40
C LEU A 127 -7.58 -5.84 16.32
N THR A 128 -8.36 -5.34 17.27
CA THR A 128 -8.82 -3.94 17.28
C THR A 128 -8.36 -3.21 18.54
N LYS A 129 -7.81 -2.00 18.36
CA LYS A 129 -7.31 -1.12 19.43
C LYS A 129 -7.95 0.25 19.29
N TYR A 130 -8.71 0.68 20.31
CA TYR A 130 -9.38 1.98 20.32
C TYR A 130 -8.67 3.04 21.14
N ASP A 131 -8.38 2.74 22.41
CA ASP A 131 -8.12 3.78 23.44
C ASP A 131 -6.67 4.28 23.49
N SER A 132 -6.32 5.14 24.45
CA SER A 132 -4.98 5.75 24.60
C SER A 132 -3.90 4.80 25.12
N GLY A 133 -4.28 3.72 25.81
CA GLY A 133 -3.34 2.81 26.45
C GLY A 133 -2.49 1.99 25.48
N THR A 134 -1.61 1.17 26.04
CA THR A 134 -0.61 0.40 25.28
C THR A 134 -0.95 -1.08 25.25
N LEU A 135 -0.99 -1.67 24.06
CA LEU A 135 -1.06 -3.12 23.87
C LEU A 135 0.27 -3.62 23.30
N THR A 136 0.90 -4.59 23.95
CA THR A 136 2.21 -5.10 23.54
C THR A 136 2.22 -6.61 23.42
N PHE A 137 2.79 -7.11 22.33
CA PHE A 137 3.12 -8.52 22.13
C PHE A 137 4.64 -8.68 22.13
N ARG A 138 5.21 -9.56 22.96
CA ARG A 138 6.67 -9.75 23.02
C ARG A 138 7.07 -11.13 23.51
N HIS A 139 8.35 -11.46 23.45
CA HIS A 139 8.87 -12.63 24.17
C HIS A 139 9.64 -12.19 25.43
N ARG A 140 9.65 -13.04 26.47
CA ARG A 140 10.47 -12.85 27.68
C ARG A 140 11.12 -14.17 28.09
N GLY A 141 12.35 -14.39 27.64
CA GLY A 141 13.16 -15.57 27.93
C GLY A 141 14.65 -15.26 27.88
N SER A 142 15.47 -16.15 28.44
CA SER A 142 16.94 -16.03 28.47
C SER A 142 17.65 -16.94 27.47
N SER A 143 16.95 -17.86 26.80
CA SER A 143 17.57 -18.93 26.02
C SER A 143 16.70 -19.38 24.83
N GLY A 144 16.69 -18.61 23.75
CA GLY A 144 16.26 -19.05 22.41
C GLY A 144 14.75 -19.17 22.14
N GLY A 145 13.90 -19.03 23.15
CA GLY A 145 12.45 -18.95 22.96
C GLY A 145 12.04 -17.66 22.22
N GLU A 146 11.01 -17.76 21.40
CA GLU A 146 10.44 -16.63 20.66
C GLU A 146 8.89 -16.63 20.77
N LEU A 147 8.24 -15.53 20.37
CA LEU A 147 6.79 -15.49 20.20
C LEU A 147 6.46 -15.15 18.75
N ASN A 148 5.61 -15.97 18.14
CA ASN A 148 5.02 -15.71 16.82
C ASN A 148 3.59 -15.18 17.00
N LEU A 149 3.21 -14.18 16.21
CA LEU A 149 1.85 -13.65 16.21
C LEU A 149 1.24 -13.79 14.82
N ALA A 150 0.15 -14.54 14.71
CA ALA A 150 -0.64 -14.66 13.50
C ALA A 150 -2.02 -14.04 13.73
N ILE A 151 -2.43 -13.14 12.84
CA ILE A 151 -3.73 -12.47 12.85
C ILE A 151 -4.40 -12.80 11.53
N GLY A 152 -5.48 -13.58 11.58
CA GLY A 152 -6.20 -14.05 10.40
C GLY A 152 -7.03 -12.96 9.74
N GLY A 153 -7.65 -12.08 10.54
CA GLY A 153 -8.45 -10.95 10.09
C GLY A 153 -7.65 -9.64 10.03
N ASP A 154 -8.35 -8.55 10.34
CA ASP A 154 -7.81 -7.20 10.25
C ASP A 154 -7.11 -6.75 11.55
N VAL A 155 -6.12 -5.88 11.41
CA VAL A 155 -5.57 -5.09 12.52
C VAL A 155 -6.10 -3.66 12.39
N ASN A 156 -6.87 -3.21 13.37
CA ASN A 156 -7.47 -1.86 13.38
C ASN A 156 -6.94 -1.04 14.55
N LEU A 157 -6.14 -0.02 14.26
CA LEU A 157 -5.56 0.88 15.27
C LEU A 157 -6.17 2.28 15.15
N HIS A 158 -6.93 2.67 16.17
CA HIS A 158 -7.60 3.97 16.23
C HIS A 158 -6.85 4.98 17.10
N ALA A 159 -6.31 4.57 18.25
CA ALA A 159 -5.47 5.42 19.10
C ALA A 159 -4.51 4.61 19.98
N GLY A 160 -3.71 5.33 20.77
CA GLY A 160 -2.74 4.75 21.69
C GLY A 160 -1.57 4.09 20.99
N THR A 161 -0.99 3.07 21.62
CA THR A 161 0.19 2.38 21.09
C THR A 161 -0.06 0.88 20.96
N LEU A 162 0.22 0.34 19.78
CA LEU A 162 0.27 -1.10 19.52
C LEU A 162 1.72 -1.49 19.23
N ASN A 163 2.29 -2.36 20.06
CA ASN A 163 3.67 -2.80 19.94
C ASN A 163 3.73 -4.27 19.56
N PHE A 164 4.37 -4.56 18.42
CA PHE A 164 4.82 -5.89 18.07
C PHE A 164 6.33 -5.98 18.37
N GLY A 165 6.65 -6.46 19.57
CA GLY A 165 7.99 -6.49 20.18
C GLY A 165 8.30 -5.27 21.06
N ILE A 166 9.52 -5.22 21.65
CA ILE A 166 10.02 -4.14 22.52
C ILE A 166 11.53 -3.89 22.30
N ASP A 167 12.00 -2.71 22.69
CA ASP A 167 13.33 -2.12 22.43
C ASP A 167 14.45 -2.58 23.39
N ALA A 168 14.21 -3.65 24.17
CA ALA A 168 15.13 -4.00 25.23
C ALA A 168 16.41 -4.63 24.66
N SER A 169 17.57 -4.11 25.08
CA SER A 169 18.88 -4.72 24.81
C SER A 169 18.93 -6.16 25.32
N GLY A 170 18.75 -7.11 24.39
CA GLY A 170 18.83 -8.56 24.62
C GLY A 170 17.52 -9.32 24.32
N THR A 171 17.59 -10.26 23.37
CA THR A 171 16.77 -11.48 23.13
C THR A 171 15.24 -11.48 23.37
N ARG A 172 14.59 -10.33 23.55
CA ARG A 172 13.17 -10.22 23.98
C ARG A 172 12.24 -9.68 22.91
N HIS A 173 12.48 -10.04 21.66
CA HIS A 173 11.71 -9.56 20.51
C HIS A 173 10.52 -10.47 20.22
N LEU A 174 9.53 -9.93 19.52
CA LEU A 174 8.58 -10.77 18.79
C LEU A 174 9.32 -11.32 17.56
N ARG A 175 9.13 -12.59 17.22
CA ARG A 175 9.82 -13.18 16.06
C ARG A 175 9.36 -12.51 14.78
N ASN A 176 8.06 -12.62 14.53
CA ASN A 176 7.36 -12.05 13.41
C ASN A 176 5.92 -11.72 13.80
N VAL A 177 5.29 -10.93 12.94
CA VAL A 177 3.84 -10.78 12.87
C VAL A 177 3.41 -11.06 11.44
N SER A 178 2.32 -11.81 11.27
CA SER A 178 1.63 -11.99 9.99
C SER A 178 0.17 -11.59 10.12
N VAL A 179 -0.29 -10.72 9.23
CA VAL A 179 -1.68 -10.27 9.11
C VAL A 179 -2.26 -10.78 7.80
N GLY A 180 -3.34 -11.56 7.89
CA GLY A 180 -4.05 -12.11 6.73
C GLY A 180 -4.98 -11.10 6.05
N GLY A 181 -5.61 -10.23 6.84
CA GLY A 181 -6.50 -9.17 6.36
C GLY A 181 -5.78 -7.86 6.03
N SER A 182 -6.37 -6.76 6.47
CA SER A 182 -5.85 -5.40 6.34
C SER A 182 -5.27 -4.91 7.66
N THR A 183 -4.20 -4.12 7.59
CA THR A 183 -3.73 -3.29 8.70
C THR A 183 -4.18 -1.85 8.48
N GLN A 184 -5.13 -1.39 9.28
CA GLN A 184 -5.72 -0.07 9.22
C GLN A 184 -5.23 0.78 10.40
N ILE A 185 -4.62 1.91 10.11
CA ILE A 185 -4.17 2.88 11.12
C ILE A 185 -4.90 4.19 10.85
N SER A 186 -5.87 4.51 11.70
CA SER A 186 -6.57 5.80 11.67
C SER A 186 -6.00 6.80 12.68
N GLY A 187 -5.27 6.31 13.69
CA GLY A 187 -4.57 7.12 14.69
C GLY A 187 -3.62 6.28 15.55
N GLY A 188 -2.96 6.89 16.53
CA GLY A 188 -2.00 6.21 17.39
C GLY A 188 -0.71 5.78 16.67
N THR A 189 0.04 4.89 17.31
CA THR A 189 1.33 4.38 16.82
C THR A 189 1.37 2.85 16.81
N LEU A 190 1.59 2.27 15.63
CA LEU A 190 1.94 0.87 15.46
C LEU A 190 3.47 0.74 15.36
N ASN A 191 4.09 0.00 16.26
CA ASN A 191 5.53 -0.22 16.26
C ASN A 191 5.87 -1.67 15.94
N LEU A 192 6.76 -1.85 14.96
CA LEU A 192 7.38 -3.13 14.64
C LEU A 192 8.78 -3.21 15.26
N ARG A 193 9.04 -4.28 15.99
CA ARG A 193 10.30 -4.56 16.71
C ARG A 193 10.57 -6.05 16.66
N LEU A 194 10.93 -6.51 15.47
CA LEU A 194 10.89 -7.91 15.08
C LEU A 194 12.28 -8.46 14.80
N LEU A 195 12.46 -9.78 14.95
CA LEU A 195 13.71 -10.47 14.61
C LEU A 195 13.89 -10.68 13.12
N ILE A 196 12.78 -10.93 12.41
CA ILE A 196 12.76 -11.22 10.99
C ILE A 196 11.69 -10.39 10.28
N ASP A 197 11.60 -10.57 8.97
CA ASP A 197 10.60 -9.95 8.11
C ASP A 197 9.16 -10.20 8.62
N SER A 198 8.28 -9.27 8.26
CA SER A 198 6.88 -9.29 8.67
C SER A 198 5.93 -9.07 7.51
N SER A 199 4.65 -9.42 7.70
CA SER A 199 3.60 -9.13 6.73
C SER A 199 2.42 -8.46 7.42
N LEU A 200 1.99 -7.32 6.89
CA LEU A 200 0.87 -6.55 7.41
C LEU A 200 -0.38 -6.63 6.50
N GLY A 201 -0.39 -7.55 5.53
CA GLY A 201 -1.49 -7.67 4.59
C GLY A 201 -1.69 -6.40 3.76
N THR A 202 -2.93 -5.97 3.57
CA THR A 202 -3.28 -4.70 2.91
C THR A 202 -3.03 -3.54 3.89
N LEU A 203 -2.21 -2.56 3.54
CA LEU A 203 -1.89 -1.45 4.46
C LEU A 203 -2.69 -0.19 4.12
N VAL A 204 -3.47 0.30 5.09
CA VAL A 204 -4.28 1.52 4.98
C VAL A 204 -3.92 2.48 6.12
N LEU A 205 -3.35 3.65 5.79
CA LEU A 205 -3.09 4.71 6.77
C LEU A 205 -3.93 5.95 6.43
N ASN A 206 -4.86 6.28 7.31
CA ASN A 206 -5.62 7.53 7.24
C ASN A 206 -5.15 8.55 8.29
N GLY A 207 -4.20 8.14 9.14
CA GLY A 207 -3.58 8.94 10.19
C GLY A 207 -2.54 8.11 10.95
N GLY A 208 -2.13 8.59 12.12
CA GLY A 208 -1.22 7.86 13.01
C GLY A 208 0.18 7.60 12.40
N THR A 209 0.89 6.66 13.03
CA THR A 209 2.26 6.31 12.67
C THR A 209 2.43 4.80 12.57
N LEU A 210 2.96 4.32 11.45
CA LEU A 210 3.60 3.01 11.35
C LEU A 210 5.10 3.19 11.50
N ASN A 211 5.63 2.62 12.56
CA ASN A 211 7.06 2.61 12.80
C ASN A 211 7.63 1.23 12.45
N LEU A 212 8.43 1.18 11.38
CA LEU A 212 9.02 -0.05 10.86
C LEU A 212 10.13 -0.60 11.77
N ASN A 213 10.64 0.24 12.67
CA ASN A 213 11.60 -0.13 13.71
C ASN A 213 11.55 0.90 14.86
N ALA A 214 11.04 0.55 16.04
CA ALA A 214 11.23 1.36 17.25
C ALA A 214 12.27 0.72 18.17
N GLY A 215 13.39 1.41 18.38
CA GLY A 215 14.51 1.09 19.28
C GLY A 215 15.04 -0.34 19.31
N GLY A 216 16.37 -0.44 19.19
CA GLY A 216 17.15 -1.34 20.03
C GLY A 216 17.27 -2.79 19.59
N VAL A 217 18.13 -3.05 18.60
CA VAL A 217 19.24 -4.03 18.67
C VAL A 217 20.33 -3.55 17.69
N GLU A 218 21.56 -4.01 17.89
CA GLU A 218 22.70 -4.02 16.97
C GLU A 218 22.40 -4.65 15.59
N ASN A 219 21.26 -4.31 14.98
CA ASN A 219 20.87 -4.84 13.69
C ASN A 219 21.55 -4.01 12.61
N THR A 220 22.68 -4.52 12.13
CA THR A 220 23.24 -4.16 10.83
C THR A 220 22.47 -4.81 9.67
N GLU A 221 21.50 -5.67 9.98
CA GLU A 221 20.73 -6.44 9.00
C GLU A 221 19.52 -5.65 8.47
N THR A 222 19.37 -5.65 7.15
CA THR A 222 18.16 -5.21 6.46
C THR A 222 16.95 -6.05 6.89
N LYS A 223 15.83 -5.41 7.22
CA LYS A 223 14.54 -6.07 7.47
C LYS A 223 13.50 -5.57 6.49
N THR A 224 12.59 -6.46 6.10
CA THR A 224 11.52 -6.15 5.15
C THR A 224 10.16 -6.29 5.82
N THR A 225 9.32 -5.26 5.66
CA THR A 225 7.90 -5.31 5.97
C THR A 225 7.14 -5.43 4.65
N PHE A 226 6.49 -6.58 4.46
CA PHE A 226 5.70 -6.87 3.27
C PHE A 226 4.26 -6.40 3.45
N VAL A 227 3.79 -5.62 2.48
CA VAL A 227 2.39 -5.22 2.34
C VAL A 227 1.91 -5.59 0.94
N ARG A 228 0.63 -5.91 0.81
CA ARG A 228 0.01 -6.22 -0.47
C ARG A 228 -0.25 -4.94 -1.25
N SER A 229 -0.85 -3.93 -0.62
CA SER A 229 -0.98 -2.58 -1.15
C SER A 229 -0.73 -1.53 -0.06
N LEU A 230 -0.49 -0.29 -0.47
CA LEU A 230 -0.39 0.88 0.41
C LEU A 230 -1.39 1.94 -0.05
N SER A 231 -2.35 2.26 0.80
CA SER A 231 -3.36 3.28 0.51
C SER A 231 -3.70 4.13 1.72
N GLY A 232 -4.40 5.23 1.47
CA GLY A 232 -5.00 6.05 2.53
C GLY A 232 -4.60 7.52 2.47
N THR A 233 -5.26 8.32 3.30
CA THR A 233 -5.26 9.77 3.16
C THR A 233 -4.16 10.48 3.93
N GLY A 234 -3.37 9.79 4.76
CA GLY A 234 -2.35 10.43 5.58
C GLY A 234 -1.58 9.49 6.50
N GLY A 235 -1.01 10.05 7.56
CA GLY A 235 -0.15 9.34 8.51
C GLY A 235 1.32 9.33 8.10
N THR A 236 2.15 8.79 9.00
CA THR A 236 3.60 8.69 8.82
C THR A 236 4.02 7.23 8.80
N ILE A 237 4.85 6.87 7.82
CA ILE A 237 5.63 5.63 7.87
C ILE A 237 7.07 6.03 8.08
N GLY A 238 7.75 5.44 9.05
CA GLY A 238 9.16 5.75 9.26
C GLY A 238 9.84 4.87 10.28
N GLU A 239 10.98 5.35 10.73
CA GLU A 239 11.75 4.78 11.82
C GLU A 239 11.75 5.77 13.01
N THR A 240 11.67 5.29 14.26
CA THR A 240 11.77 6.17 15.47
C THR A 240 13.01 5.86 16.31
N THR A 241 14.02 5.19 15.74
CA THR A 241 15.23 4.82 16.50
C THR A 241 16.36 5.82 16.31
N THR A 242 17.23 5.88 17.32
CA THR A 242 18.52 6.58 17.30
C THR A 242 19.68 5.59 17.03
N GLY A 243 19.43 4.48 16.33
CA GLY A 243 20.33 3.33 16.17
C GLY A 243 20.88 3.13 14.75
N THR A 244 21.80 2.16 14.62
CA THR A 244 22.78 1.91 13.53
C THR A 244 22.23 1.87 12.09
N GLY A 245 23.07 2.24 11.12
CA GLY A 245 22.77 2.43 9.69
C GLY A 245 22.31 1.24 8.86
N ALA A 246 21.36 0.46 9.38
CA ALA A 246 20.60 -0.52 8.61
C ALA A 246 19.50 0.16 7.80
N THR A 247 19.13 -0.49 6.71
CA THR A 247 18.02 -0.06 5.85
C THR A 247 16.79 -0.93 6.13
N PHE A 248 15.64 -0.30 6.38
CA PHE A 248 14.35 -0.96 6.54
C PHE A 248 13.54 -0.83 5.26
N THR A 249 13.19 -1.97 4.65
CA THR A 249 12.45 -1.96 3.39
C THR A 249 10.95 -2.10 3.63
N LEU A 250 10.16 -1.13 3.17
CA LEU A 250 8.74 -1.30 2.94
C LEU A 250 8.52 -1.90 1.54
N ALA A 251 8.11 -3.16 1.47
CA ALA A 251 7.89 -3.89 0.23
C ALA A 251 6.39 -3.96 -0.11
N ILE A 252 5.98 -3.24 -1.15
CA ILE A 252 4.63 -3.24 -1.72
C ILE A 252 4.59 -4.29 -2.83
N THR A 253 3.81 -5.36 -2.63
CA THR A 253 3.91 -6.60 -3.41
C THR A 253 2.80 -6.83 -4.43
N GLY A 254 1.67 -6.14 -4.28
CA GLY A 254 0.45 -6.35 -5.04
C GLY A 254 -0.59 -7.17 -4.26
N GLU A 255 -1.86 -6.94 -4.57
CA GLU A 255 -2.97 -7.79 -4.13
C GLU A 255 -3.18 -8.97 -5.09
N PRO A 256 -3.80 -10.07 -4.63
CA PRO A 256 -4.34 -11.08 -5.53
C PRO A 256 -5.30 -10.44 -6.55
N ASP A 257 -5.28 -10.95 -7.78
CA ASP A 257 -6.20 -10.56 -8.87
C ASP A 257 -6.08 -9.11 -9.39
N GLU A 258 -5.00 -8.40 -9.06
CA GLU A 258 -4.73 -7.08 -9.63
C GLU A 258 -4.39 -7.13 -11.12
N THR A 259 -4.69 -6.02 -11.78
CA THR A 259 -4.27 -5.77 -13.15
C THR A 259 -3.45 -4.49 -13.20
N SER A 260 -2.79 -4.21 -14.33
CA SER A 260 -2.08 -2.95 -14.53
C SER A 260 -2.99 -1.71 -14.53
N ALA A 261 -4.32 -1.89 -14.58
CA ALA A 261 -5.29 -0.80 -14.41
C ALA A 261 -5.58 -0.47 -12.94
N THR A 262 -5.25 -1.37 -12.01
CA THR A 262 -5.43 -1.14 -10.57
C THR A 262 -4.48 -0.04 -10.10
N THR A 263 -5.00 0.91 -9.32
CA THR A 263 -4.22 2.02 -8.76
C THR A 263 -4.49 2.15 -7.27
N HIS A 264 -3.41 2.17 -6.48
CA HIS A 264 -3.45 2.53 -5.06
C HIS A 264 -2.82 3.89 -4.86
N THR A 265 -3.43 4.72 -4.02
CA THR A 265 -2.92 6.05 -3.71
C THR A 265 -2.75 6.21 -2.22
N TRP A 266 -1.56 6.67 -1.84
CA TRP A 266 -1.26 7.02 -0.47
C TRP A 266 -0.66 8.42 -0.37
N SER A 267 -1.25 9.22 0.53
CA SER A 267 -0.95 10.65 0.67
C SER A 267 -0.20 11.01 1.96
N GLY A 268 0.21 10.00 2.74
CA GLY A 268 1.05 10.20 3.93
C GLY A 268 2.53 10.43 3.59
N THR A 269 3.38 10.47 4.60
CA THR A 269 4.82 10.72 4.46
C THR A 269 5.65 9.50 4.86
N ILE A 270 6.57 9.08 3.99
CA ILE A 270 7.63 8.12 4.36
C ILE A 270 8.87 8.94 4.72
N THR A 271 9.40 8.73 5.92
CA THR A 271 10.57 9.43 6.42
C THR A 271 11.56 8.47 7.06
N ASP A 272 12.83 8.82 6.97
CA ASP A 272 13.83 8.23 7.85
C ASP A 272 13.62 8.68 9.30
N GLY A 273 14.17 7.91 10.23
CA GLY A 273 14.18 8.27 11.63
C GLY A 273 15.29 9.27 11.97
N SER A 274 15.35 9.68 13.23
CA SER A 274 16.43 10.53 13.74
C SER A 274 17.79 9.81 13.89
N GLY A 275 17.84 8.51 13.57
CA GLY A 275 19.03 7.66 13.64
C GLY A 275 19.89 7.74 12.38
N THR A 276 20.81 6.79 12.23
CA THR A 276 21.61 6.64 10.99
C THR A 276 21.04 5.59 10.04
N GLY A 277 19.98 4.88 10.47
CA GLY A 277 19.20 3.99 9.62
C GLY A 277 18.37 4.75 8.59
N SER A 278 17.95 4.04 7.56
CA SER A 278 17.17 4.60 6.46
C SER A 278 16.00 3.70 6.08
N VAL A 279 14.95 4.29 5.55
CA VAL A 279 13.81 3.57 4.98
C VAL A 279 14.03 3.45 3.48
N ALA A 280 13.82 2.25 2.95
CA ALA A 280 13.76 1.99 1.52
C ALA A 280 12.33 1.58 1.13
N VAL A 281 11.94 1.92 -0.09
CA VAL A 281 10.65 1.51 -0.67
C VAL A 281 10.90 0.58 -1.83
N LYS A 282 10.26 -0.58 -1.81
CA LYS A 282 10.28 -1.54 -2.91
C LYS A 282 8.88 -1.76 -3.46
N LYS A 283 8.65 -1.42 -4.72
CA LYS A 283 7.40 -1.67 -5.44
C LYS A 283 7.56 -2.86 -6.38
N SER A 284 6.67 -3.82 -6.26
CA SER A 284 6.53 -4.98 -7.14
C SER A 284 5.04 -5.26 -7.40
N GLY A 285 4.72 -6.33 -8.13
CA GLY A 285 3.35 -6.60 -8.57
C GLY A 285 2.90 -5.68 -9.72
N VAL A 286 1.81 -6.04 -10.39
CA VAL A 286 1.42 -5.43 -11.68
C VAL A 286 0.71 -4.07 -11.57
N ALA A 287 0.16 -3.74 -10.40
CA ALA A 287 -0.61 -2.51 -10.19
C ALA A 287 0.25 -1.24 -10.17
N THR A 288 -0.43 -0.09 -10.24
CA THR A 288 0.15 1.24 -10.02
C THR A 288 0.08 1.60 -8.54
N GLN A 289 1.22 1.98 -7.94
CA GLN A 289 1.26 2.63 -6.63
C GLN A 289 1.54 4.12 -6.83
N VAL A 290 0.71 4.99 -6.25
CA VAL A 290 0.91 6.44 -6.23
C VAL A 290 1.37 6.86 -4.84
N LEU A 291 2.52 7.55 -4.78
CA LEU A 291 3.01 8.25 -3.60
C LEU A 291 2.72 9.75 -3.78
N ALA A 292 1.68 10.22 -3.11
CA ALA A 292 1.16 11.57 -3.27
C ALA A 292 1.63 12.55 -2.17
N GLY A 293 2.14 12.04 -1.05
CA GLY A 293 2.67 12.87 0.02
C GLY A 293 4.15 13.23 -0.14
N ALA A 294 4.66 14.02 0.80
CA ALA A 294 6.05 14.46 0.83
C ALA A 294 6.93 13.39 1.48
N ASN A 295 7.57 12.55 0.68
CA ASN A 295 8.46 11.51 1.18
C ASN A 295 9.91 12.03 1.22
N THR A 296 10.62 11.68 2.27
CA THR A 296 11.98 12.17 2.58
C THR A 296 12.93 11.05 2.99
N TYR A 297 12.61 9.80 2.67
CA TYR A 297 13.48 8.67 2.95
C TYR A 297 14.68 8.59 2.00
N GLU A 298 15.84 8.25 2.54
CA GLU A 298 17.11 8.23 1.79
C GLU A 298 17.59 6.81 1.46
N GLY A 299 16.97 5.76 2.00
CA GLY A 299 17.36 4.37 1.80
C GLY A 299 17.16 3.83 0.37
N GLY A 300 16.49 4.62 -0.48
CA GLY A 300 16.33 4.37 -1.90
C GLY A 300 14.99 3.75 -2.29
N THR A 301 14.72 3.76 -3.58
CA THR A 301 13.48 3.29 -4.20
C THR A 301 13.80 2.22 -5.24
N ILE A 302 13.15 1.06 -5.13
CA ILE A 302 13.29 -0.05 -6.06
C ILE A 302 11.94 -0.30 -6.71
N VAL A 303 11.87 -0.29 -8.05
CA VAL A 303 10.67 -0.59 -8.83
C VAL A 303 10.93 -1.86 -9.64
N ASP A 304 10.52 -3.01 -9.09
CA ASP A 304 10.70 -4.33 -9.69
C ASP A 304 9.53 -4.75 -10.59
N GLY A 305 8.38 -4.06 -10.49
CA GLY A 305 7.21 -4.38 -11.32
C GLY A 305 6.07 -3.37 -11.19
N GLY A 306 5.23 -3.35 -12.23
CA GLY A 306 4.11 -2.41 -12.35
C GLY A 306 4.62 -0.97 -12.48
N ALA A 307 3.86 -0.02 -11.94
CA ALA A 307 4.24 1.39 -11.94
C ALA A 307 4.34 1.97 -10.52
N LEU A 308 5.36 2.78 -10.27
CA LEU A 308 5.44 3.69 -9.14
C LEU A 308 5.30 5.12 -9.66
N VAL A 309 4.21 5.78 -9.29
CA VAL A 309 3.92 7.17 -9.64
C VAL A 309 4.19 8.05 -8.44
N VAL A 310 4.98 9.10 -8.63
CA VAL A 310 5.28 10.09 -7.59
C VAL A 310 4.63 11.41 -7.98
N SER A 311 3.55 11.77 -7.30
CA SER A 311 2.90 13.09 -7.44
C SER A 311 3.22 14.02 -6.27
N GLY A 312 3.83 13.50 -5.20
CA GLY A 312 4.43 14.26 -4.11
C GLY A 312 5.93 14.47 -4.33
N SER A 313 6.74 14.15 -3.31
CA SER A 313 8.21 14.24 -3.39
C SER A 313 8.91 12.96 -2.92
N LEU A 314 10.18 12.82 -3.31
CA LEU A 314 11.16 11.89 -2.72
C LEU A 314 12.34 12.68 -2.15
N ALA A 315 13.19 12.05 -1.34
CA ALA A 315 14.47 12.64 -0.98
C ALA A 315 15.34 12.79 -2.23
N SER A 316 15.91 13.97 -2.41
CA SER A 316 16.72 14.31 -3.58
C SER A 316 18.12 13.65 -3.58
N THR A 317 18.45 12.95 -2.50
CA THR A 317 19.64 12.12 -2.26
C THR A 317 19.36 10.63 -2.45
N GLY A 318 18.10 10.20 -2.35
CA GLY A 318 17.70 8.80 -2.44
C GLY A 318 17.87 8.26 -3.86
N ALA A 319 18.54 7.11 -3.99
CA ALA A 319 18.70 6.44 -5.28
C ALA A 319 17.39 5.78 -5.74
N VAL A 320 17.17 5.70 -7.06
CA VAL A 320 16.05 4.99 -7.67
C VAL A 320 16.59 3.92 -8.61
N SER A 321 16.07 2.70 -8.53
CA SER A 321 16.37 1.61 -9.45
C SER A 321 15.08 1.07 -10.07
N VAL A 322 15.06 0.92 -11.39
CA VAL A 322 13.88 0.49 -12.15
C VAL A 322 14.26 -0.74 -12.97
N ALA A 323 13.56 -1.85 -12.70
CA ALA A 323 13.73 -3.11 -13.41
C ALA A 323 13.14 -3.06 -14.84
N ALA A 324 13.48 -4.07 -15.63
CA ALA A 324 12.96 -4.20 -17.00
C ALA A 324 11.44 -4.28 -16.98
N ASN A 325 10.78 -3.56 -17.91
CA ASN A 325 9.32 -3.51 -18.03
C ASN A 325 8.57 -2.92 -16.80
N ALA A 326 9.29 -2.37 -15.83
CA ALA A 326 8.71 -1.60 -14.73
C ALA A 326 8.74 -0.09 -15.05
N ALA A 327 7.83 0.67 -14.45
CA ALA A 327 7.69 2.10 -14.70
C ALA A 327 7.91 2.95 -13.45
N PHE A 328 8.82 3.92 -13.53
CA PHE A 328 8.94 5.01 -12.57
C PHE A 328 8.41 6.29 -13.20
N VAL A 329 7.43 6.93 -12.57
CA VAL A 329 6.67 8.02 -13.18
C VAL A 329 6.77 9.27 -12.32
N ALA A 330 7.28 10.35 -12.90
CA ALA A 330 7.13 11.69 -12.36
C ALA A 330 5.75 12.24 -12.73
N ALA A 331 4.92 12.52 -11.73
CA ALA A 331 3.61 13.18 -11.88
C ALA A 331 3.59 14.61 -11.31
N ALA A 332 4.78 15.15 -11.03
CA ALA A 332 5.07 16.52 -10.64
C ALA A 332 6.54 16.80 -10.97
N MET A 333 7.04 18.00 -10.66
CA MET A 333 8.49 18.23 -10.65
C MET A 333 9.14 17.38 -9.55
N LEU A 334 10.10 16.54 -9.92
CA LEU A 334 10.71 15.57 -9.03
C LEU A 334 12.24 15.67 -9.06
N GLU A 335 12.85 15.55 -7.88
CA GLU A 335 14.29 15.39 -7.75
C GLU A 335 14.61 14.03 -7.11
N VAL A 336 15.66 13.37 -7.61
CA VAL A 336 16.18 12.10 -7.08
C VAL A 336 17.70 12.14 -7.04
N GLY A 337 18.31 11.20 -6.30
CA GLY A 337 19.76 11.04 -6.24
C GLY A 337 20.29 10.41 -7.53
N ASN A 338 20.79 9.18 -7.45
CA ASN A 338 21.14 8.37 -8.62
C ASN A 338 19.89 7.72 -9.21
N LEU A 339 19.89 7.49 -10.52
CA LEU A 339 18.86 6.70 -11.20
C LEU A 339 19.51 5.57 -11.98
N THR A 340 19.10 4.34 -11.70
CA THR A 340 19.51 3.15 -12.46
C THR A 340 18.32 2.59 -13.24
N LEU A 341 18.49 2.39 -14.54
CA LEU A 341 17.49 1.85 -15.44
C LEU A 341 17.98 0.55 -16.07
N ALA A 342 17.21 -0.52 -15.90
CA ALA A 342 17.39 -1.73 -16.66
C ALA A 342 17.07 -1.50 -18.15
N ASN A 343 17.56 -2.38 -19.02
CA ASN A 343 17.05 -2.47 -20.39
C ASN A 343 15.52 -2.67 -20.36
N GLU A 344 14.77 -1.96 -21.20
CA GLU A 344 13.29 -1.93 -21.24
C GLU A 344 12.62 -1.31 -20.01
N ALA A 345 13.36 -0.63 -19.11
CA ALA A 345 12.73 0.18 -18.08
C ALA A 345 11.95 1.36 -18.70
N ILE A 346 10.92 1.82 -17.99
CA ILE A 346 10.05 2.90 -18.44
C ILE A 346 10.20 4.10 -17.49
N LEU A 347 10.48 5.27 -18.06
CA LEU A 347 10.40 6.56 -17.38
C LEU A 347 9.15 7.30 -17.83
N GLY A 348 8.20 7.47 -16.92
CA GLY A 348 6.95 8.13 -17.20
C GLY A 348 6.95 9.62 -16.81
N PHE A 349 6.26 10.44 -17.61
CA PHE A 349 6.01 11.85 -17.29
C PHE A 349 4.53 12.18 -17.48
N ASP A 350 3.89 12.70 -16.43
CA ASP A 350 2.58 13.33 -16.54
C ASP A 350 2.75 14.81 -16.93
N LEU A 351 2.77 15.07 -18.24
CA LEU A 351 2.95 16.40 -18.79
C LEU A 351 1.78 17.34 -18.46
N ALA A 352 0.59 16.80 -18.15
CA ALA A 352 -0.55 17.61 -17.73
C ALA A 352 -0.31 18.25 -16.34
N GLN A 353 0.58 17.68 -15.53
CA GLN A 353 0.99 18.20 -14.24
C GLN A 353 2.33 18.96 -14.28
N ASN A 354 2.82 19.31 -15.49
CA ASN A 354 4.15 19.89 -15.69
C ASN A 354 5.27 19.04 -15.07
N ALA A 355 5.14 17.71 -15.15
CA ALA A 355 6.15 16.82 -14.61
C ALA A 355 7.52 17.04 -15.25
N SER A 356 8.55 16.94 -14.42
CA SER A 356 9.95 16.90 -14.85
C SER A 356 10.75 16.09 -13.84
N LEU A 357 11.91 15.58 -14.27
CA LEU A 357 12.79 14.78 -13.43
C LEU A 357 14.19 15.36 -13.47
N LYS A 358 14.70 15.71 -12.29
CA LYS A 358 16.10 16.08 -12.09
C LYS A 358 16.81 14.99 -11.30
N ILE A 359 17.89 14.48 -11.89
CA ILE A 359 18.77 13.49 -11.29
C ILE A 359 20.00 14.26 -10.78
N ASN A 360 20.11 14.36 -9.46
CA ASN A 360 21.21 15.08 -8.80
C ASN A 360 22.52 14.29 -8.85
N GLY A 361 22.45 12.98 -9.03
CA GLY A 361 23.60 12.09 -9.21
C GLY A 361 23.72 11.56 -10.64
N ASP A 362 24.14 10.30 -10.74
CA ASP A 362 24.40 9.61 -12.00
C ASP A 362 23.11 8.98 -12.58
N LEU A 363 23.02 8.94 -13.90
CA LEU A 363 22.10 8.08 -14.65
C LEU A 363 22.86 6.86 -15.17
N ASP A 364 22.56 5.67 -14.64
CA ASP A 364 23.13 4.41 -15.10
C ASP A 364 22.08 3.62 -15.89
N THR A 365 22.41 3.24 -17.12
CA THR A 365 21.51 2.49 -18.00
C THR A 365 22.21 1.24 -18.52
N THR A 366 21.60 0.07 -18.29
CA THR A 366 22.15 -1.21 -18.80
C THR A 366 21.72 -1.53 -20.25
N GLY A 367 20.86 -0.70 -20.83
CA GLY A 367 20.34 -0.82 -22.18
C GLY A 367 19.40 0.33 -22.54
N MET A 368 18.54 0.13 -23.54
CA MET A 368 17.57 1.15 -23.96
C MET A 368 16.40 1.21 -22.98
N PHE A 369 16.10 2.39 -22.45
CA PHE A 369 14.86 2.67 -21.72
C PHE A 369 13.83 3.35 -22.65
N THR A 370 12.59 3.49 -22.21
CA THR A 370 11.53 4.19 -22.96
C THR A 370 10.96 5.32 -22.13
N ILE A 371 10.64 6.44 -22.78
CA ILE A 371 9.86 7.52 -22.19
C ILE A 371 8.38 7.28 -22.45
N ASP A 372 7.57 7.28 -21.40
CA ASP A 372 6.12 7.17 -21.49
C ASP A 372 5.46 8.48 -21.08
N PHE A 373 4.80 9.16 -22.01
CA PHE A 373 4.08 10.39 -21.73
C PHE A 373 2.66 10.16 -21.21
N ARG A 374 2.25 8.91 -20.97
CA ARG A 374 1.00 8.53 -20.28
C ARG A 374 -0.28 9.09 -20.90
N ASN A 375 -0.27 9.27 -22.21
CA ASN A 375 -1.31 9.93 -23.00
C ASN A 375 -1.54 11.39 -22.60
N THR A 376 -0.51 12.04 -22.09
CA THR A 376 -0.48 13.45 -21.72
C THR A 376 0.44 14.24 -22.65
N GLY A 377 0.24 15.55 -22.69
CA GLY A 377 1.01 16.45 -23.53
C GLY A 377 0.19 17.06 -24.66
N GLU A 378 0.36 18.36 -24.85
CA GLU A 378 -0.25 19.14 -25.92
C GLU A 378 0.67 19.22 -27.14
N ALA A 379 0.12 18.96 -28.32
CA ALA A 379 0.85 19.06 -29.57
C ALA A 379 1.28 20.50 -29.86
N GLY A 380 2.53 20.68 -30.30
CA GLY A 380 3.13 21.98 -30.59
C GLY A 380 3.55 22.77 -29.35
N GLN A 381 3.24 22.31 -28.13
CA GLN A 381 3.72 22.91 -26.90
C GLN A 381 5.24 22.72 -26.78
N LEU A 382 5.92 23.77 -26.31
CA LEU A 382 7.34 23.73 -25.98
C LEU A 382 7.52 23.19 -24.56
N TYR A 383 8.19 22.05 -24.46
CA TYR A 383 8.64 21.47 -23.18
C TYR A 383 10.10 21.80 -22.96
N THR A 384 10.47 22.13 -21.73
CA THR A 384 11.82 22.57 -21.38
C THR A 384 12.33 21.82 -20.15
N GLY A 385 13.57 21.34 -20.18
CA GLY A 385 14.22 20.73 -19.02
C GLY A 385 13.48 19.52 -18.44
N LEU A 386 12.88 18.69 -19.30
CA LEU A 386 12.05 17.57 -18.87
C LEU A 386 12.85 16.54 -18.08
N LEU A 387 14.07 16.24 -18.52
CA LEU A 387 14.99 15.31 -17.85
C LEU A 387 16.38 15.94 -17.78
N THR A 388 16.85 16.23 -16.57
CA THR A 388 18.18 16.79 -16.34
C THR A 388 19.01 15.82 -15.49
N VAL A 389 20.27 15.59 -15.87
CA VAL A 389 21.22 14.75 -15.12
C VAL A 389 22.43 15.59 -14.76
N THR A 390 22.77 15.64 -13.47
CA THR A 390 23.88 16.45 -12.96
C THR A 390 25.19 15.67 -12.96
N GLY A 391 25.13 14.37 -12.67
CA GLY A 391 26.27 13.46 -12.69
C GLY A 391 26.58 12.93 -14.10
N THR A 392 27.13 11.72 -14.14
CA THR A 392 27.44 10.97 -15.35
C THR A 392 26.18 10.39 -15.99
N GLY A 393 26.27 10.00 -17.27
CA GLY A 393 25.14 9.41 -18.01
C GLY A 393 24.16 10.42 -18.61
N ALA A 394 24.45 11.72 -18.56
CA ALA A 394 23.61 12.77 -19.15
C ALA A 394 23.47 12.67 -20.69
N ASP A 395 24.43 12.06 -21.38
CA ASP A 395 24.43 11.88 -22.83
C ASP A 395 24.12 10.42 -23.22
N PHE A 396 22.88 10.01 -22.98
CA PHE A 396 22.37 8.67 -23.31
C PHE A 396 21.92 8.52 -24.78
N GLY A 397 22.30 9.45 -25.66
CA GLY A 397 21.99 9.39 -27.09
C GLY A 397 20.50 9.59 -27.41
N THR A 398 19.91 8.66 -28.17
CA THR A 398 18.51 8.72 -28.60
C THR A 398 17.68 7.70 -27.83
N VAL A 399 16.49 8.10 -27.38
CA VAL A 399 15.54 7.27 -26.65
C VAL A 399 14.19 7.25 -27.37
N ASN A 400 13.46 6.15 -27.25
CA ASN A 400 12.10 6.07 -27.76
C ASN A 400 11.14 6.76 -26.77
N PHE A 401 10.08 7.38 -27.31
CA PHE A 401 8.93 7.80 -26.52
C PHE A 401 7.64 7.19 -27.04
N ILE A 402 6.66 7.04 -26.15
CA ILE A 402 5.31 6.54 -26.42
C ILE A 402 4.26 7.38 -25.71
N ASN A 403 3.00 7.19 -26.11
CA ASN A 403 1.82 7.74 -25.45
C ASN A 403 1.85 9.27 -25.28
N PHE A 404 2.34 10.01 -26.28
CA PHE A 404 2.29 11.48 -26.24
C PHE A 404 0.92 12.00 -26.68
N GLY A 405 0.30 12.81 -25.81
CA GLY A 405 -1.01 13.42 -26.03
C GLY A 405 -2.15 12.42 -26.17
N SER A 406 -3.34 12.94 -26.47
CA SER A 406 -4.56 12.15 -26.62
C SER A 406 -4.51 11.18 -27.81
N ASP A 407 -3.68 11.47 -28.82
CA ASP A 407 -3.46 10.62 -30.00
C ASP A 407 -2.49 9.45 -29.74
N GLY A 408 -1.85 9.39 -28.56
CA GLY A 408 -0.93 8.31 -28.20
C GLY A 408 0.32 8.25 -29.08
N LEU A 409 0.86 9.41 -29.48
CA LEU A 409 1.99 9.52 -30.38
C LEU A 409 3.24 8.83 -29.83
N ALA A 410 4.03 8.26 -30.74
CA ALA A 410 5.31 7.62 -30.44
C ALA A 410 6.40 8.10 -31.41
N GLY A 411 7.65 8.06 -30.97
CA GLY A 411 8.78 8.53 -31.76
C GLY A 411 10.08 8.45 -30.99
N GLN A 412 11.02 9.35 -31.33
CA GLN A 412 12.34 9.41 -30.71
C GLN A 412 12.68 10.82 -30.26
N LEU A 413 13.41 10.92 -29.15
CA LEU A 413 14.00 12.16 -28.64
C LEU A 413 15.46 11.91 -28.29
N THR A 414 16.29 12.93 -28.40
CA THR A 414 17.67 12.88 -27.94
C THR A 414 17.82 13.35 -26.49
N ALA A 415 18.90 12.95 -25.83
CA ALA A 415 19.26 13.45 -24.51
C ALA A 415 19.29 14.99 -24.47
N GLY A 416 19.84 15.63 -25.51
CA GLY A 416 19.88 17.09 -25.63
C GLY A 416 18.50 17.74 -25.78
N GLN A 417 17.54 17.08 -26.44
CA GLN A 417 16.16 17.57 -26.52
C GLN A 417 15.45 17.51 -25.17
N LEU A 418 15.65 16.41 -24.43
CA LEU A 418 15.03 16.21 -23.12
C LEU A 418 15.58 17.15 -22.04
N ALA A 419 16.90 17.37 -22.04
CA ALA A 419 17.55 18.30 -21.11
C ALA A 419 17.35 19.77 -21.50
N GLY A 420 17.27 20.06 -22.80
CA GLY A 420 17.06 21.40 -23.33
C GLY A 420 15.58 21.70 -23.52
N SER A 421 15.15 21.65 -24.78
CA SER A 421 13.75 21.90 -25.13
C SER A 421 13.33 21.13 -26.37
N PHE A 422 12.05 20.76 -26.45
CA PHE A 422 11.48 20.08 -27.61
C PHE A 422 10.00 20.43 -27.80
N THR A 423 9.51 20.20 -29.01
CA THR A 423 8.07 20.20 -29.35
C THR A 423 7.76 18.90 -30.10
N ILE A 424 6.56 18.38 -29.91
CA ILE A 424 6.03 17.25 -30.71
C ILE A 424 4.83 17.77 -31.49
N GLY A 425 4.86 17.61 -32.82
CA GLY A 425 3.79 18.09 -33.70
C GLY A 425 2.53 17.22 -33.64
N ALA A 426 1.39 17.80 -34.01
CA ALA A 426 0.14 17.06 -34.17
C ALA A 426 0.20 16.14 -35.39
N ILE A 427 -0.60 15.07 -35.40
CA ILE A 427 -0.86 14.32 -36.63
C ILE A 427 -1.66 15.24 -37.55
N PRO A 428 -1.22 15.49 -38.80
CA PRO A 428 -2.03 16.24 -39.75
C PRO A 428 -3.37 15.52 -39.95
N GLU A 429 -4.50 16.19 -39.70
CA GLU A 429 -5.81 15.59 -39.94
C GLU A 429 -5.93 15.09 -41.40
N PRO A 430 -6.68 14.01 -41.67
CA PRO A 430 -6.85 13.46 -43.02
C PRO A 430 -7.35 14.50 -44.04
N SER A 431 -8.06 15.53 -43.59
CA SER A 431 -8.56 16.64 -44.41
C SER A 431 -7.41 17.45 -45.06
N HIS A 432 -6.27 17.61 -44.39
CA HIS A 432 -5.10 18.29 -44.93
C HIS A 432 -4.40 17.46 -46.01
N LEU A 433 -4.31 16.14 -45.81
CA LEU A 433 -3.82 15.20 -46.82
C LEU A 433 -4.77 15.11 -48.03
N ALA A 434 -6.08 15.12 -47.81
CA ALA A 434 -7.09 15.14 -48.88
C ALA A 434 -7.05 16.46 -49.67
N ALA A 435 -6.86 17.61 -49.03
CA ALA A 435 -6.71 18.90 -49.69
C ALA A 435 -5.42 18.98 -50.52
N LEU A 436 -4.31 18.42 -50.02
CA LEU A 436 -3.04 18.30 -50.76
C LEU A 436 -3.18 17.37 -51.97
N LEU A 437 -3.85 16.21 -51.81
CA LEU A 437 -4.11 15.29 -52.92
C LEU A 437 -5.06 15.90 -53.95
N ALA A 438 -6.09 16.64 -53.52
CA ALA A 438 -7.04 17.32 -54.39
C ALA A 438 -6.39 18.46 -55.18
N THR A 439 -5.47 19.21 -54.58
CA THR A 439 -4.70 20.25 -55.27
C THR A 439 -3.71 19.66 -56.26
N VAL A 440 -3.00 18.58 -55.92
CA VAL A 440 -2.12 17.86 -56.85
C VAL A 440 -2.91 17.28 -58.03
N CYS A 441 -4.05 16.62 -57.76
CA CYS A 441 -4.95 16.13 -58.81
C CYS A 441 -5.51 17.27 -59.67
N GLY A 442 -5.88 18.40 -59.07
CA GLY A 442 -6.36 19.59 -59.79
C GLY A 442 -5.31 20.19 -60.73
N VAL A 443 -4.05 20.24 -60.31
CA VAL A 443 -2.92 20.72 -61.13
C VAL A 443 -2.64 19.77 -62.30
N VAL A 444 -2.66 18.45 -62.06
CA VAL A 444 -2.48 17.44 -63.13
C VAL A 444 -3.60 17.54 -64.17
N VAL A 445 -4.86 17.65 -63.74
CA VAL A 445 -6.01 17.80 -64.64
C VAL A 445 -5.94 19.11 -65.43
N PHE A 446 -5.52 20.21 -64.80
CA PHE A 446 -5.32 21.49 -65.47
C PHE A 446 -4.22 21.43 -66.54
N LEU A 447 -3.10 20.77 -66.25
CA LEU A 447 -2.00 20.57 -67.21
C LEU A 447 -2.41 19.68 -68.40
N ILE A 448 -3.22 18.63 -68.16
CA ILE A 448 -3.76 17.77 -69.21
C ILE A 448 -4.74 18.54 -70.11
N ARG A 449 -5.63 19.36 -69.53
CA ARG A 449 -6.53 20.23 -70.31
C ARG A 449 -5.77 21.26 -71.14
N ARG A 450 -4.69 21.86 -70.61
CA ARG A 450 -3.89 22.86 -71.33
C ARG A 450 -3.14 22.27 -72.54
N ARG A 451 -2.78 20.98 -72.49
CA ARG A 451 -2.17 20.26 -73.62
C ARG A 451 -3.17 20.01 -74.77
N ARG A 452 -4.40 19.63 -74.46
CA ARG A 452 -5.44 19.36 -75.49
C ARG A 452 -5.97 20.60 -76.22
N VAL A 453 -5.72 21.80 -75.72
CA VAL A 453 -6.15 23.07 -76.37
C VAL A 453 -5.05 23.62 -77.31
N ARG A 454 -3.88 22.99 -77.36
CA ARG A 454 -2.73 23.38 -78.21
C ARG A 454 -2.46 22.39 -79.36
N GLU A 455 -3.30 21.39 -79.52
CA GLU A 455 -3.42 20.56 -80.73
C GLU A 455 -4.70 20.99 -81.46
#